data_AF-A0AAD4S3V1-F1
#
_entry.id   AF-A0AAD4S3V1-F1
#
_cell.length_a   1.000
_cell.length_b   1.000
_cell.length_c   1.000
_cell.angle_alpha   90.00
_cell.angle_beta   90.00
_cell.angle_gamma   90.00
#
_symmetry.space_group_name_H-M   'P 1'
#
loop_
_entity.id
_entity.type
_entity.pdbx_description
1 polymer ?
#
loop_
_entity_poly.entity_id
_entity_poly.type
_entity_poly.pdbx_seq_one_letter_code
_entity_poly.pdbx_strand_id
1 'polypeptide(L)'
;MILNCRKHPRLKGCWREIGAALPYRPWEAVYQRGHTLFERAETRNWTEDEKAFVLRFHEKHGPLWKTMADVLGKNRYHVKDTWRRIHRAGLVKGKWSQVEYQSLFNLVNKDLRMHVYEEKKSKHGMIRDNISWKAIGNRLATRTDMDCRTKWYKQLSSSMVQEGKWADTDDYQLLDELLRLDACCVEDVDWDNLLEHRSGDVTLKRWRQMVNHIGTHGLQSFAEQVEVLAERYCPELLEVREALDSRAVVD
;
A
#
# COMPACT_ATOMS: atom_id res chain seq x y z
N MET A 1 15.02 0.67 -36.83
CA MET A 1 14.31 1.35 -37.94
C MET A 1 12.86 1.68 -37.57
N ILE A 2 12.02 0.70 -37.21
CA ILE A 2 10.60 0.94 -36.87
C ILE A 2 10.35 1.68 -35.54
N LEU A 3 11.23 1.50 -34.54
CA LEU A 3 11.13 2.21 -33.25
C LEU A 3 11.38 3.72 -33.36
N ASN A 4 12.09 4.14 -34.42
CA ASN A 4 12.37 5.55 -34.72
C ASN A 4 11.51 6.05 -35.89
N CYS A 5 10.31 5.48 -36.09
CA CYS A 5 9.43 5.77 -37.22
C CYS A 5 9.13 7.26 -37.41
N ARG A 6 9.18 8.07 -36.34
CA ARG A 6 9.02 9.53 -36.42
C ARG A 6 10.12 10.23 -37.23
N LYS A 7 11.33 9.65 -37.28
CA LYS A 7 12.48 10.17 -38.04
C LYS A 7 12.48 9.71 -39.51
N HIS A 8 11.58 8.81 -39.88
CA HIS A 8 11.52 8.21 -41.21
C HIS A 8 10.12 8.45 -41.81
N PRO A 9 9.96 9.41 -42.75
CA PRO A 9 8.65 9.78 -43.29
C PRO A 9 7.82 8.60 -43.81
N ARG A 10 8.47 7.63 -44.46
CA ARG A 10 7.83 6.40 -44.99
C ARG A 10 7.30 5.45 -43.92
N LEU A 11 7.74 5.57 -42.67
CA LEU A 11 7.32 4.72 -41.56
C LEU A 11 6.38 5.47 -40.60
N LYS A 12 6.06 6.74 -40.87
CA LYS A 12 5.21 7.54 -40.01
C LYS A 12 3.81 6.92 -39.97
N GLY A 13 3.33 6.57 -38.78
CA GLY A 13 2.03 5.93 -38.60
C GLY A 13 2.04 4.40 -38.60
N CYS A 14 3.19 3.75 -38.87
CA CYS A 14 3.28 2.29 -38.97
C CYS A 14 2.72 1.53 -37.76
N TRP A 15 2.85 2.06 -36.54
CA TRP A 15 2.31 1.42 -35.33
C TRP A 15 0.77 1.40 -35.28
N ARG A 16 0.11 2.37 -35.93
CA ARG A 16 -1.36 2.36 -36.07
C ARG A 16 -1.80 1.29 -37.08
N GLU A 17 -1.06 1.14 -38.18
CA GLU A 17 -1.30 0.09 -39.17
C GLU A 17 -1.09 -1.31 -38.57
N ILE A 18 0.01 -1.53 -37.85
CA ILE A 18 0.25 -2.78 -37.11
C ILE A 18 -0.85 -3.01 -36.06
N GLY A 19 -1.27 -1.94 -35.37
CA GLY A 19 -2.37 -1.99 -34.41
C GLY A 19 -3.70 -2.40 -35.04
N ALA A 20 -4.01 -1.94 -36.25
CA ALA A 20 -5.22 -2.30 -36.97
C ALA A 20 -5.28 -3.80 -37.32
N ALA A 21 -4.13 -4.43 -37.54
CA ALA A 21 -4.03 -5.89 -37.72
C ALA A 21 -4.20 -6.69 -36.41
N LEU A 22 -4.22 -6.02 -35.24
CA LEU A 22 -4.35 -6.62 -33.92
C LEU A 22 -5.57 -6.01 -33.17
N PRO A 23 -6.81 -6.26 -33.64
CA PRO A 23 -8.00 -5.49 -33.24
C PRO A 23 -8.35 -5.58 -31.75
N TYR A 24 -7.91 -6.63 -31.06
CA TYR A 24 -8.15 -6.81 -29.61
C TYR A 24 -7.12 -6.10 -28.73
N ARG A 25 -6.19 -5.33 -29.30
CA ARG A 25 -5.14 -4.63 -28.56
C ARG A 25 -5.01 -3.18 -29.04
N PRO A 26 -5.04 -2.18 -28.14
CA PRO A 26 -4.81 -0.79 -28.52
C PRO A 26 -3.40 -0.62 -29.10
N TRP A 27 -3.26 0.22 -30.13
CA TRP A 27 -2.01 0.40 -30.85
C TRP A 27 -0.88 0.92 -29.93
N GLU A 28 -1.19 1.67 -28.87
CA GLU A 28 -0.22 2.07 -27.85
C GLU A 28 0.40 0.85 -27.16
N ALA A 29 -0.40 -0.17 -26.82
CA ALA A 29 0.11 -1.40 -26.22
C ALA A 29 0.94 -2.22 -27.22
N VAL A 30 0.61 -2.16 -28.51
CA VAL A 30 1.43 -2.75 -29.59
C VAL A 30 2.78 -2.04 -29.68
N TYR A 31 2.76 -0.70 -29.69
CA TYR A 31 3.96 0.14 -29.69
C TYR A 31 4.88 -0.15 -28.50
N GLN A 32 4.32 -0.18 -27.27
CA GLN A 32 5.12 -0.50 -26.08
C GLN A 32 5.71 -1.91 -26.15
N ARG A 33 4.93 -2.89 -26.65
CA ARG A 33 5.42 -4.26 -26.85
C ARG A 33 6.53 -4.32 -27.88
N GLY A 34 6.45 -3.53 -28.95
CA GLY A 34 7.51 -3.37 -29.94
C GLY A 34 8.83 -2.96 -29.30
N HIS A 35 8.82 -1.94 -28.44
CA HIS A 35 10.01 -1.54 -27.67
C HIS A 35 10.55 -2.67 -26.78
N THR A 36 9.68 -3.43 -26.11
CA THR A 36 10.12 -4.60 -25.32
C THR A 36 10.78 -5.68 -26.16
N LEU A 37 10.30 -5.92 -27.40
CA LEU A 37 10.82 -6.97 -28.27
C LEU A 37 12.11 -6.55 -28.98
N PHE A 38 12.14 -5.35 -29.54
CA PHE A 38 13.24 -4.86 -30.38
C PHE A 38 14.38 -4.18 -29.60
N GLU A 39 14.14 -3.71 -28.37
CA GLU A 39 15.20 -3.17 -27.48
C GLU A 39 15.61 -4.19 -26.41
N ARG A 40 15.29 -5.47 -26.62
CA ARG A 40 15.63 -6.54 -25.69
C ARG A 40 17.12 -6.86 -25.80
N ALA A 41 17.84 -6.76 -24.68
CA ALA A 41 19.21 -7.26 -24.60
C ALA A 41 19.24 -8.79 -24.75
N GLU A 42 20.34 -9.31 -25.32
CA GLU A 42 20.56 -10.75 -25.52
C GLU A 42 20.51 -11.51 -24.19
N THR A 43 21.17 -10.96 -23.17
CA THR A 43 21.15 -11.51 -21.81
C THR A 43 20.21 -10.72 -20.90
N ARG A 44 19.53 -11.43 -19.99
CA ARG A 44 18.65 -10.82 -18.98
C ARG A 44 19.38 -10.46 -17.68
N ASN A 45 20.68 -10.71 -17.62
CA ASN A 45 21.47 -10.54 -16.41
C ASN A 45 21.97 -9.09 -16.29
N TRP A 46 22.21 -8.70 -15.04
CA TRP A 46 22.75 -7.40 -14.67
C TRP A 46 24.05 -7.60 -13.92
N THR A 47 25.16 -7.12 -14.48
CA THR A 47 26.46 -7.15 -13.80
C THR A 47 26.51 -6.11 -12.69
N GLU A 48 27.43 -6.27 -11.75
CA GLU A 48 27.62 -5.27 -10.69
C GLU A 48 28.07 -3.91 -11.26
N ASP A 49 28.87 -3.92 -12.33
CA ASP A 49 29.28 -2.68 -13.03
C ASP A 49 28.08 -1.96 -13.67
N GLU A 50 27.18 -2.70 -14.33
CA GLU A 50 25.96 -2.14 -14.90
C GLU A 50 25.06 -1.55 -13.81
N LYS A 51 24.94 -2.23 -12.66
CA LYS A 51 24.18 -1.73 -11.50
C LYS A 51 24.82 -0.47 -10.92
N ALA A 52 26.14 -0.46 -10.75
CA ALA A 52 26.88 0.70 -10.26
C ALA A 52 26.75 1.90 -11.22
N PHE A 53 26.78 1.67 -12.53
CA PHE A 53 26.52 2.69 -13.53
C PHE A 53 25.11 3.27 -13.40
N VAL A 54 24.08 2.41 -13.27
CA VAL A 54 22.69 2.84 -13.10
C VAL A 54 22.52 3.74 -11.88
N LEU A 55 23.15 3.38 -10.75
CA LEU A 55 23.11 4.18 -9.53
C LEU A 55 23.77 5.55 -9.71
N ARG A 56 25.04 5.57 -10.17
CA ARG A 56 25.81 6.81 -10.36
C ARG A 56 25.18 7.74 -11.39
N PHE A 57 24.68 7.19 -12.49
CA PHE A 57 24.02 7.97 -13.52
C PHE A 57 22.73 8.60 -12.99
N HIS A 58 21.92 7.83 -12.24
CA HIS A 58 20.70 8.37 -11.64
C HIS A 58 21.00 9.45 -10.60
N GLU A 59 22.03 9.27 -9.78
CA GLU A 59 22.47 10.27 -8.80
C GLU A 59 22.86 11.59 -9.47
N LYS A 60 23.58 11.53 -10.60
CA LYS A 60 24.06 12.73 -11.31
C LYS A 60 23.01 13.39 -12.21
N HIS A 61 22.14 12.61 -12.85
CA HIS A 61 21.28 13.10 -13.94
C HIS A 61 19.78 12.86 -13.70
N GLY A 62 19.40 12.14 -12.64
CA GLY A 62 18.02 11.79 -12.35
C GLY A 62 17.44 10.70 -13.27
N PRO A 63 16.11 10.63 -13.44
CA PRO A 63 15.40 9.51 -14.05
C PRO A 63 15.38 9.54 -15.59
N LEU A 64 16.53 9.78 -16.24
CA LEU A 64 16.68 9.77 -17.71
C LEU A 64 16.84 8.34 -18.24
N TRP A 65 15.81 7.50 -18.03
CA TRP A 65 15.85 6.06 -18.34
C TRP A 65 16.18 5.74 -19.79
N LYS A 66 15.74 6.57 -20.74
CA LYS A 66 16.01 6.37 -22.16
C LYS A 66 17.50 6.55 -22.47
N THR A 67 18.10 7.64 -22.02
CA THR A 67 19.53 7.91 -22.22
C THR A 67 20.39 6.83 -21.56
N MET A 68 20.03 6.44 -20.34
CA MET A 68 20.73 5.38 -19.61
C MET A 68 20.63 4.03 -20.33
N ALA A 69 19.46 3.72 -20.90
CA ALA A 69 19.22 2.54 -21.73
C ALA A 69 20.03 2.52 -23.02
N ASP A 70 20.10 3.65 -23.72
CA ASP A 70 20.85 3.77 -24.97
C ASP A 70 22.36 3.53 -24.73
N VAL A 71 22.91 4.02 -23.60
CA VAL A 71 24.30 3.78 -23.19
C VAL A 71 24.55 2.32 -22.81
N LEU A 72 23.63 1.70 -22.08
CA LEU A 72 23.75 0.31 -21.64
C LEU A 72 23.39 -0.72 -22.72
N GLY A 73 22.82 -0.30 -23.85
CA GLY A 73 22.25 -1.20 -24.85
C GLY A 73 21.10 -2.07 -24.30
N LYS A 74 20.36 -1.58 -23.29
CA LYS A 74 19.26 -2.32 -22.63
C LYS A 74 17.93 -1.58 -22.77
N ASN A 75 16.82 -2.27 -22.55
CA ASN A 75 15.49 -1.66 -22.57
C ASN A 75 15.27 -0.67 -21.41
N ARG A 76 14.77 0.54 -21.70
CA ARG A 76 14.47 1.61 -20.71
C ARG A 76 13.64 1.18 -19.51
N TYR A 77 12.67 0.27 -19.68
CA TYR A 77 11.83 -0.22 -18.59
C TYR A 77 12.63 -1.16 -17.67
N HIS A 78 13.48 -2.01 -18.25
CA HIS A 78 14.35 -2.86 -17.46
C HIS A 78 15.37 -2.05 -16.67
N VAL A 79 15.93 -0.98 -17.25
CA VAL A 79 16.82 -0.06 -16.51
C VAL A 79 16.10 0.55 -15.31
N LYS A 80 14.90 1.10 -15.53
CA LYS A 80 14.05 1.67 -14.48
C LYS A 80 13.72 0.65 -13.38
N ASP A 81 13.36 -0.57 -13.75
CA ASP A 81 12.99 -1.61 -12.79
C ASP A 81 14.21 -2.16 -12.04
N THR A 82 15.37 -2.24 -12.68
CA THR A 82 16.63 -2.56 -12.00
C THR A 82 16.96 -1.49 -10.98
N TRP A 83 16.97 -0.22 -11.37
CA TRP A 83 17.19 0.89 -10.43
C TRP A 83 16.24 0.80 -9.23
N ARG A 84 14.94 0.59 -9.46
CA ARG A 84 13.94 0.41 -8.39
C ARG A 84 14.31 -0.70 -7.40
N ARG A 85 14.95 -1.78 -7.85
CA ARG A 85 15.35 -2.90 -6.99
C ARG A 85 16.65 -2.65 -6.23
N ILE A 86 17.57 -1.83 -6.76
CA ILE A 86 18.93 -1.69 -6.21
C ILE A 86 19.20 -0.34 -5.54
N HIS A 87 18.43 0.71 -5.84
CA HIS A 87 18.69 2.07 -5.33
C HIS A 87 18.54 2.20 -3.82
N ARG A 88 17.75 1.33 -3.19
CA ARG A 88 17.64 1.26 -1.74
C ARG A 88 18.75 0.35 -1.21
N ALA A 89 19.79 0.95 -0.63
CA ALA A 89 20.74 0.24 0.20
C ALA A 89 20.08 -0.18 1.53
N GLY A 90 20.58 -1.24 2.15
CA GLY A 90 20.16 -1.64 3.51
C GLY A 90 18.84 -2.39 3.61
N LEU A 91 18.26 -2.85 2.49
CA LEU A 91 17.07 -3.71 2.54
C LEU A 91 17.38 -5.04 3.23
N VAL A 92 16.58 -5.36 4.25
CA VAL A 92 16.71 -6.59 5.01
C VAL A 92 16.13 -7.74 4.20
N LYS A 93 16.89 -8.84 4.10
CA LYS A 93 16.45 -10.08 3.45
C LYS A 93 16.04 -11.10 4.51
N GLY A 94 15.10 -11.97 4.17
CA GLY A 94 14.66 -13.05 5.05
C GLY A 94 13.55 -12.65 6.02
N LYS A 95 13.56 -13.25 7.21
CA LYS A 95 12.48 -13.14 8.21
C LYS A 95 12.28 -11.68 8.63
N TRP A 96 11.02 -11.33 8.91
CA TRP A 96 10.67 -10.03 9.47
C TRP A 96 10.92 -10.03 10.96
N SER A 97 11.54 -8.98 11.50
CA SER A 97 11.66 -8.80 12.95
C SER A 97 10.37 -8.23 13.54
N GLN A 98 10.11 -8.46 14.83
CA GLN A 98 8.92 -7.93 15.51
C GLN A 98 8.80 -6.40 15.37
N VAL A 99 9.93 -5.70 15.39
CA VAL A 99 10.00 -4.24 15.21
C VAL A 99 9.60 -3.83 13.79
N GLU A 100 10.00 -4.59 12.76
CA GLU A 100 9.57 -4.35 11.38
C GLU A 100 8.06 -4.58 11.22
N TYR A 101 7.51 -5.64 11.85
CA TYR A 101 6.07 -5.89 11.84
C TYR A 101 5.29 -4.74 12.45
N GLN A 102 5.68 -4.32 13.65
CA GLN A 102 4.99 -3.25 14.36
C GLN A 102 5.09 -1.93 13.60
N SER A 103 6.27 -1.61 13.07
CA SER A 103 6.47 -0.41 12.24
C SER A 103 5.59 -0.42 10.99
N LEU A 104 5.52 -1.55 10.27
CA LEU A 104 4.64 -1.67 9.09
C LEU A 104 3.17 -1.48 9.48
N PHE A 105 2.74 -2.15 10.55
CA PHE A 105 1.37 -2.08 11.04
C PHE A 105 0.99 -0.64 11.40
N ASN A 106 1.82 0.06 12.17
CA ASN A 106 1.60 1.45 12.55
C ASN A 106 1.55 2.39 11.33
N LEU A 107 2.47 2.21 10.36
CA LEU A 107 2.51 3.04 9.16
C LEU A 107 1.29 2.84 8.27
N VAL A 108 0.83 1.60 8.08
CA VAL A 108 -0.37 1.31 7.30
C VAL A 108 -1.60 1.86 8.02
N ASN A 109 -1.70 1.66 9.33
CA ASN A 109 -2.85 2.15 10.09
C ASN A 109 -2.97 3.68 10.09
N LYS A 110 -1.83 4.37 10.19
CA LYS A 110 -1.79 5.84 10.06
C LYS A 110 -2.26 6.30 8.68
N ASP A 111 -1.85 5.62 7.61
CA ASP A 111 -2.27 5.92 6.24
C ASP A 111 -3.78 5.69 6.05
N LEU A 112 -4.28 4.54 6.48
CA LEU A 112 -5.70 4.19 6.41
C LEU A 112 -6.58 5.20 7.17
N ARG A 113 -6.17 5.60 8.37
CA ARG A 113 -6.91 6.58 9.18
C ARG A 113 -7.03 7.93 8.49
N MET A 114 -5.94 8.43 7.87
CA MET A 114 -5.99 9.69 7.11
C MET A 114 -7.00 9.63 5.96
N HIS A 115 -7.25 8.43 5.42
CA HIS A 115 -8.18 8.19 4.34
C HIS A 115 -9.59 7.77 4.79
N VAL A 116 -9.87 7.64 6.11
CA VAL A 116 -11.22 7.29 6.62
C VAL A 116 -12.27 8.31 6.18
N TYR A 117 -11.92 9.60 6.17
CA TYR A 117 -12.81 10.71 5.84
C TYR A 117 -12.62 11.25 4.41
N GLU A 118 -11.69 10.69 3.63
CA GLU A 118 -11.49 11.12 2.24
C GLU A 118 -12.46 10.38 1.30
N GLU A 119 -13.25 11.13 0.54
CA GLU A 119 -14.13 10.56 -0.48
C GLU A 119 -13.35 9.74 -1.52
N LYS A 120 -13.76 8.49 -1.72
CA LYS A 120 -13.21 7.56 -2.71
C LYS A 120 -13.39 8.08 -4.14
N LYS A 121 -12.45 8.87 -4.65
CA LYS A 121 -12.40 9.22 -6.08
C LYS A 121 -11.74 8.08 -6.87
N SER A 122 -12.51 7.02 -7.14
CA SER A 122 -12.12 5.93 -8.04
C SER A 122 -12.02 6.43 -9.48
N LYS A 123 -10.93 7.13 -9.83
CA LYS A 123 -10.80 7.65 -11.20
C LYS A 123 -10.41 6.58 -12.20
N HIS A 124 -9.62 5.57 -11.85
CA HIS A 124 -9.14 4.57 -12.81
C HIS A 124 -8.89 3.18 -12.21
N GLY A 125 -9.93 2.52 -11.69
CA GLY A 125 -9.94 1.06 -11.46
C GLY A 125 -8.87 0.51 -10.50
N MET A 126 -9.33 -0.06 -9.39
CA MET A 126 -8.61 -1.08 -8.60
C MET A 126 -7.43 -0.62 -7.74
N ILE A 127 -7.57 0.44 -6.94
CA ILE A 127 -6.81 0.52 -5.67
C ILE A 127 -7.75 0.05 -4.57
N ARG A 128 -7.52 -1.16 -4.07
CA ARG A 128 -8.39 -1.85 -3.11
C ARG A 128 -8.70 -0.96 -1.89
N ASP A 129 -7.68 -0.29 -1.35
CA ASP A 129 -7.76 0.39 -0.05
C ASP A 129 -7.09 1.80 -0.02
N ASN A 130 -6.79 2.40 -1.17
CA ASN A 130 -6.04 3.66 -1.32
C ASN A 130 -4.66 3.75 -0.61
N ILE A 131 -4.14 2.63 -0.08
CA ILE A 131 -2.90 2.61 0.69
C ILE A 131 -1.68 3.00 -0.17
N SER A 132 -0.92 3.99 0.29
CA SER A 132 0.30 4.46 -0.38
C SER A 132 1.52 3.58 -0.05
N TRP A 133 1.57 2.37 -0.63
CA TRP A 133 2.66 1.40 -0.41
C TRP A 133 4.06 1.97 -0.67
N LYS A 134 4.19 2.88 -1.64
CA LYS A 134 5.45 3.55 -1.93
C LYS A 134 5.89 4.46 -0.77
N ALA A 135 4.98 5.25 -0.21
CA ALA A 135 5.28 6.12 0.93
C ALA A 135 5.61 5.28 2.18
N ILE A 136 4.83 4.23 2.43
CA ILE A 136 5.07 3.30 3.55
C ILE A 136 6.41 2.59 3.41
N GLY A 137 6.73 2.05 2.24
CA GLY A 137 8.02 1.39 2.00
C GLY A 137 9.22 2.35 2.11
N ASN A 138 9.04 3.62 1.76
CA ASN A 138 10.07 4.65 1.99
C ASN A 138 10.27 4.93 3.48
N ARG A 139 9.18 5.06 4.26
CA ARG A 139 9.24 5.33 5.70
C ARG A 139 9.78 4.14 6.50
N LEU A 140 9.39 2.93 6.14
CA LEU A 140 9.88 1.70 6.80
C LEU A 140 11.37 1.48 6.53
N ALA A 141 11.86 1.88 5.35
CA ALA A 141 13.25 1.82 4.89
C ALA A 141 13.90 0.43 4.82
N THR A 142 13.44 -0.56 5.57
CA THR A 142 14.03 -1.91 5.63
C THR A 142 13.51 -2.85 4.53
N ARG A 143 12.35 -2.56 3.94
CA ARG A 143 11.64 -3.42 2.97
C ARG A 143 11.14 -2.65 1.75
N THR A 144 10.86 -3.34 0.65
CA THR A 144 10.25 -2.72 -0.53
C THR A 144 8.77 -2.48 -0.33
N ASP A 145 8.19 -1.59 -1.14
CA ASP A 145 6.72 -1.38 -1.18
C ASP A 145 5.96 -2.68 -1.51
N MET A 146 6.53 -3.52 -2.36
CA MET A 146 5.98 -4.83 -2.70
C MET A 146 6.03 -5.81 -1.53
N ASP A 147 7.11 -5.81 -0.74
CA ASP A 147 7.24 -6.63 0.45
C ASP A 147 6.22 -6.20 1.51
N CYS A 148 6.11 -4.88 1.78
CA CYS A 148 5.13 -4.32 2.70
C CYS A 148 3.70 -4.70 2.32
N ARG A 149 3.33 -4.50 1.04
CA ARG A 149 2.01 -4.86 0.51
C ARG A 149 1.72 -6.34 0.69
N THR A 150 2.68 -7.18 0.30
CA THR A 150 2.54 -8.63 0.39
C THR A 150 2.38 -9.07 1.85
N LYS A 151 3.16 -8.45 2.75
CA LYS A 151 3.13 -8.74 4.17
C LYS A 151 1.78 -8.38 4.80
N TRP A 152 1.27 -7.20 4.47
CA TRP A 152 -0.03 -6.73 4.96
C TRP A 152 -1.15 -7.68 4.58
N TYR A 153 -1.37 -7.88 3.28
CA TYR A 153 -2.51 -8.67 2.81
C TYR A 153 -2.41 -10.16 3.11
N LYS A 154 -1.21 -10.71 3.31
CA LYS A 154 -1.06 -12.13 3.65
C LYS A 154 -1.13 -12.41 5.14
N GLN A 155 -0.83 -11.44 6.02
CA GLN A 155 -0.61 -11.74 7.44
C GLN A 155 -1.11 -10.69 8.44
N LEU A 156 -1.30 -9.42 8.05
CA LEU A 156 -1.69 -8.35 8.98
C LEU A 156 -3.14 -7.90 8.80
N SER A 157 -3.65 -7.84 7.56
CA SER A 157 -5.05 -7.51 7.30
C SER A 157 -5.97 -8.62 7.77
N SER A 158 -7.13 -8.29 8.34
CA SER A 158 -8.15 -9.28 8.69
C SER A 158 -8.55 -10.13 7.47
N SER A 159 -8.84 -11.41 7.69
CA SER A 159 -9.44 -12.26 6.65
C SER A 159 -10.78 -11.70 6.15
N MET A 160 -11.49 -10.95 6.99
CA MET A 160 -12.77 -10.33 6.61
C MET A 160 -12.59 -9.25 5.53
N VAL A 161 -11.44 -8.57 5.51
CA VAL A 161 -11.06 -7.64 4.43
C VAL A 161 -10.76 -8.40 3.14
N GLN A 162 -10.14 -9.58 3.26
CA GLN A 162 -9.89 -10.44 2.12
C GLN A 162 -11.18 -10.93 1.47
N GLU A 163 -12.17 -11.29 2.30
CA GLU A 163 -13.51 -11.72 1.92
C GLU A 163 -14.43 -10.58 1.44
N GLY A 164 -14.02 -9.31 1.58
CA GLY A 164 -14.83 -8.14 1.22
C GLY A 164 -15.97 -7.84 2.19
N LYS A 165 -16.00 -8.49 3.35
CA LYS A 165 -17.02 -8.32 4.39
C LYS A 165 -16.72 -7.17 5.36
N TRP A 166 -15.48 -6.70 5.36
CA TRP A 166 -14.98 -5.62 6.19
C TRP A 166 -14.07 -4.71 5.36
N ALA A 167 -14.08 -3.42 5.62
CA ALA A 167 -13.11 -2.50 5.02
C ALA A 167 -11.99 -2.23 6.02
N ASP A 168 -10.76 -2.04 5.53
CA ASP A 168 -9.61 -1.71 6.39
C ASP A 168 -9.84 -0.41 7.21
N THR A 169 -10.71 0.49 6.74
CA THR A 169 -11.10 1.72 7.45
C THR A 169 -12.14 1.54 8.54
N ASP A 170 -12.90 0.43 8.53
CA ASP A 170 -14.00 0.21 9.48
C ASP A 170 -13.49 -0.05 10.90
N ASP A 171 -12.25 -0.56 11.05
CA ASP A 171 -11.61 -0.76 12.36
C ASP A 171 -11.53 0.55 13.16
N TYR A 172 -11.28 1.68 12.50
CA TYR A 172 -11.19 2.99 13.18
C TYR A 172 -12.56 3.51 13.56
N GLN A 173 -13.57 3.34 12.71
CA GLN A 173 -14.95 3.76 13.02
C GLN A 173 -15.51 2.94 14.18
N LEU A 174 -15.24 1.63 14.19
CA LEU A 174 -15.60 0.75 15.30
C LEU A 174 -15.00 1.24 16.63
N LEU A 175 -13.69 1.47 16.68
CA LEU A 175 -13.03 1.90 17.91
C LEU A 175 -13.44 3.31 18.35
N ASP A 176 -13.65 4.23 17.39
CA ASP A 176 -14.11 5.59 17.66
C ASP A 176 -15.52 5.59 18.28
N GLU A 177 -16.45 4.78 17.77
CA GLU A 177 -17.79 4.65 18.35
C GLU A 177 -17.78 3.91 19.69
N LEU A 178 -16.98 2.86 19.87
CA LEU A 178 -16.85 2.16 21.16
C LEU A 178 -16.29 3.08 22.26
N LEU A 179 -15.30 3.93 21.93
CA LEU A 179 -14.76 4.93 22.86
C LEU A 179 -15.78 6.02 23.21
N ARG A 180 -16.65 6.41 22.27
CA ARG A 180 -17.73 7.38 22.52
C ARG A 180 -18.85 6.81 23.39
N LEU A 181 -19.21 5.56 23.14
CA LEU A 181 -20.30 4.89 23.83
C LEU A 181 -19.98 4.64 25.31
N ASP A 182 -18.69 4.43 25.63
CA ASP A 182 -18.20 4.21 27.00
C ASP A 182 -18.98 3.10 27.74
N ALA A 183 -19.30 2.03 26.99
CA ALA A 183 -20.08 0.91 27.48
C ALA A 183 -19.33 0.12 28.56
N CYS A 184 -20.03 -0.35 29.59
CA CYS A 184 -19.42 -1.08 30.70
C CYS A 184 -19.04 -2.52 30.31
N CYS A 185 -19.78 -3.14 29.39
CA CYS A 185 -19.54 -4.49 28.92
C CYS A 185 -19.94 -4.69 27.45
N VAL A 186 -19.60 -5.85 26.89
CA VAL A 186 -19.85 -6.19 25.48
C VAL A 186 -21.35 -6.35 25.19
N GLU A 187 -22.15 -6.70 26.21
CA GLU A 187 -23.60 -6.86 26.14
C GLU A 187 -24.35 -5.53 26.11
N ASP A 188 -23.77 -4.46 26.64
CA ASP A 188 -24.37 -3.12 26.65
C ASP A 188 -24.21 -2.39 25.31
N VAL A 189 -23.39 -2.94 24.40
CA VAL A 189 -23.16 -2.37 23.07
C VAL A 189 -24.29 -2.80 22.13
N ASP A 190 -25.02 -1.83 21.59
CA ASP A 190 -25.98 -2.06 20.50
C ASP A 190 -25.23 -2.26 19.17
N TRP A 191 -24.74 -3.48 18.96
CA TRP A 191 -23.94 -3.84 17.78
C TRP A 191 -24.66 -3.59 16.45
N ASP A 192 -25.99 -3.73 16.42
CA ASP A 192 -26.79 -3.59 15.19
C ASP A 192 -26.88 -2.14 14.72
N ASN A 193 -26.75 -1.18 15.64
CA ASN A 193 -26.79 0.25 15.34
C ASN A 193 -25.43 0.96 15.54
N LEU A 194 -24.38 0.24 15.94
CA LEU A 194 -23.05 0.82 16.19
C LEU A 194 -22.40 1.39 14.92
N LEU A 195 -22.57 0.73 13.77
CA LEU A 195 -22.03 1.16 12.49
C LEU A 195 -23.14 1.11 11.43
N GLU A 196 -23.61 2.27 10.95
CA GLU A 196 -24.76 2.38 10.03
C GLU A 196 -24.63 1.50 8.76
N HIS A 197 -23.41 1.32 8.25
CA HIS A 197 -23.12 0.55 7.04
C HIS A 197 -22.75 -0.91 7.28
N ARG A 198 -22.81 -1.42 8.53
CA ARG A 198 -22.43 -2.80 8.89
C ARG A 198 -23.46 -3.44 9.82
N SER A 199 -23.79 -4.71 9.55
CA SER A 199 -24.62 -5.50 10.46
C SER A 199 -23.90 -5.80 11.78
N GLY A 200 -24.63 -5.84 12.89
CA GLY A 200 -24.06 -6.10 14.21
C GLY A 200 -23.30 -7.41 14.31
N ASP A 201 -23.80 -8.49 13.70
CA ASP A 201 -23.10 -9.79 13.65
C ASP A 201 -21.68 -9.69 13.08
N VAL A 202 -21.50 -8.92 12.01
CA VAL A 202 -20.21 -8.72 11.35
C VAL A 202 -19.31 -7.84 12.20
N THR A 203 -19.86 -6.78 12.79
CA THR A 203 -19.16 -5.85 13.67
C THR A 203 -18.65 -6.55 14.93
N LEU A 204 -19.51 -7.28 15.63
CA LEU A 204 -19.15 -8.07 16.81
C LEU A 204 -18.15 -9.18 16.48
N LYS A 205 -18.29 -9.83 15.32
CA LYS A 205 -17.29 -10.80 14.84
C LYS A 205 -15.92 -10.14 14.65
N ARG A 206 -15.86 -8.93 14.08
CA ARG A 206 -14.60 -8.20 13.93
C ARG A 206 -14.02 -7.82 15.29
N TRP A 207 -14.83 -7.28 16.20
CA TRP A 207 -14.43 -6.96 17.56
C TRP A 207 -13.75 -8.15 18.25
N ARG A 208 -14.40 -9.32 18.24
CA ARG A 208 -13.84 -10.57 18.80
C ARG A 208 -12.51 -10.96 18.13
N GLN A 209 -12.38 -10.76 16.82
CA GLN A 209 -11.08 -10.95 16.16
C GLN A 209 -10.03 -9.98 16.71
N MET A 210 -10.34 -8.70 16.90
CA MET A 210 -9.38 -7.72 17.44
C MET A 210 -8.92 -8.09 18.85
N VAL A 211 -9.86 -8.44 19.74
CA VAL A 211 -9.58 -8.88 21.12
C VAL A 211 -8.68 -10.13 21.14
N ASN A 212 -8.90 -11.09 20.25
CA ASN A 212 -8.04 -12.28 20.16
C ASN A 212 -6.58 -11.95 19.76
N HIS A 213 -6.31 -10.79 19.15
CA HIS A 213 -4.98 -10.39 18.67
C HIS A 213 -4.22 -9.47 19.63
N ILE A 214 -4.78 -9.13 20.80
CA ILE A 214 -4.10 -8.38 21.87
C ILE A 214 -3.55 -9.29 22.98
N GLY A 215 -3.66 -10.61 22.84
CA GLY A 215 -3.02 -11.59 23.73
C GLY A 215 -3.62 -11.58 25.13
N THR A 216 -2.79 -11.45 26.16
CA THR A 216 -3.23 -11.46 27.56
C THR A 216 -4.16 -10.30 27.92
N HIS A 217 -4.06 -9.18 27.19
CA HIS A 217 -4.98 -8.05 27.34
C HIS A 217 -6.43 -8.40 26.97
N GLY A 218 -6.66 -9.49 26.22
CA GLY A 218 -8.02 -9.98 25.95
C GLY A 218 -8.73 -10.57 27.16
N LEU A 219 -8.03 -10.75 28.30
CA LEU A 219 -8.61 -11.20 29.56
C LEU A 219 -8.99 -10.03 30.50
N GLN A 220 -8.65 -8.80 30.12
CA GLN A 220 -8.99 -7.60 30.87
C GLN A 220 -10.47 -7.24 30.72
N SER A 221 -10.94 -6.22 31.45
CA SER A 221 -12.29 -5.70 31.32
C SER A 221 -12.57 -5.17 29.92
N PHE A 222 -13.85 -5.01 29.55
CA PHE A 222 -14.23 -4.50 28.24
C PHE A 222 -13.64 -3.09 27.98
N ALA A 223 -13.70 -2.20 28.97
CA ALA A 223 -13.10 -0.87 28.88
C ALA A 223 -11.58 -0.92 28.62
N GLU A 224 -10.84 -1.73 29.38
CA GLU A 224 -9.40 -1.92 29.16
C GLU A 224 -9.09 -2.53 27.77
N GLN A 225 -9.93 -3.44 27.28
CA GLN A 225 -9.77 -4.00 25.93
C GLN A 225 -9.96 -2.93 24.84
N VAL A 226 -10.94 -2.04 25.01
CA VAL A 226 -11.19 -0.92 24.09
C VAL A 226 -10.01 0.05 24.13
N GLU A 227 -9.51 0.41 25.30
CA GLU A 227 -8.34 1.28 25.46
C GLU A 227 -7.08 0.69 24.81
N VAL A 228 -6.75 -0.57 25.09
CA VAL A 228 -5.57 -1.23 24.49
C VAL A 228 -5.66 -1.30 22.97
N LEU A 229 -6.86 -1.54 22.43
CA LEU A 229 -7.07 -1.51 20.97
C LEU A 229 -7.01 -0.08 20.43
N ALA A 230 -7.52 0.90 21.16
CA ALA A 230 -7.44 2.31 20.80
C ALA A 230 -5.99 2.80 20.78
N GLU A 231 -5.16 2.48 21.77
CA GLU A 231 -3.73 2.81 21.78
C GLU A 231 -3.02 2.25 20.54
N ARG A 232 -3.39 1.03 20.14
CA ARG A 232 -2.75 0.31 19.04
C ARG A 232 -3.17 0.82 17.66
N TYR A 233 -4.42 1.22 17.48
CA TYR A 233 -4.97 1.59 16.17
C TYR A 233 -5.18 3.11 16.01
N CYS A 234 -5.47 3.83 17.08
CA CYS A 234 -5.81 5.25 17.10
C CYS A 234 -5.31 6.01 18.36
N PRO A 235 -4.00 6.00 18.67
CA PRO A 235 -3.47 6.59 19.91
C PRO A 235 -3.83 8.07 20.10
N GLU A 236 -3.91 8.86 19.02
CA GLU A 236 -4.29 10.28 19.12
C GLU A 236 -5.76 10.49 19.55
N LEU A 237 -6.66 9.50 19.41
CA LEU A 237 -8.02 9.61 19.96
C LEU A 237 -8.00 9.56 21.50
N LEU A 238 -7.08 8.80 22.09
CA LEU A 238 -6.91 8.76 23.54
C LEU A 238 -6.37 10.09 24.05
N GLU A 239 -5.39 10.70 23.37
CA GLU A 239 -4.90 12.04 23.73
C GLU A 239 -6.03 13.09 23.71
N VAL A 240 -6.95 13.01 22.74
CA VAL A 240 -8.12 13.89 22.68
C VAL A 240 -9.09 13.61 23.82
N ARG A 241 -9.35 12.34 24.15
CA ARG A 241 -10.22 11.95 25.26
C ARG A 241 -9.64 12.38 26.61
N GLU A 242 -8.36 12.09 26.86
CA GLU A 242 -7.64 12.55 28.04
C GLU A 242 -7.69 14.07 28.18
N ALA A 243 -7.54 14.81 27.08
CA ALA A 243 -7.65 16.27 27.08
C ALA A 243 -9.08 16.77 27.36
N LEU A 244 -10.12 16.03 26.94
CA LEU A 244 -11.52 16.32 27.26
C LEU A 244 -11.84 15.99 28.72
N ASP A 245 -11.42 14.84 29.21
CA ASP A 245 -11.64 14.40 30.59
C ASP A 245 -10.84 15.27 31.60
N SER A 246 -9.71 15.83 31.16
CA SER A 246 -8.92 16.80 31.92
C SER A 246 -9.51 18.21 31.93
N ARG A 247 -10.51 18.50 31.08
CA ARG A 247 -11.25 19.77 31.18
C ARG A 247 -12.24 19.63 32.33
N ALA A 248 -11.94 20.32 33.43
CA ALA A 248 -12.80 20.37 34.61
C ALA A 248 -14.27 20.62 34.21
N VAL A 249 -15.17 19.83 34.81
CA VAL A 249 -16.61 20.10 34.80
C VAL A 249 -16.79 21.52 35.31
N VAL A 250 -17.23 22.42 34.44
CA VAL A 250 -17.63 23.76 34.86
C VAL A 250 -18.96 23.58 35.58
N ASP A 251 -18.91 23.63 36.91
CA ASP A 251 -20.08 23.69 37.80
C ASP A 251 -21.06 24.80 37.40
#